data_AF-A0A932IL84-F1
#
_entry.id   AF-A0A932IL84-F1
#
_cell.length_a   1.000
_cell.length_b   1.000
_cell.length_c   1.000
_cell.angle_alpha   90.00
_cell.angle_beta   90.00
_cell.angle_gamma   90.00
#
_symmetry.space_group_name_H-M   'P 1'
#
loop_
_entity.id
_entity.type
_entity.pdbx_description
1 polymer ?
#
loop_
_entity_poly.entity_id
_entity_poly.type
_entity_poly.pdbx_seq_one_letter_code
_entity_poly.pdbx_strand_id
1 'polypeptide(L)'
;MNLPQIQCAHNCKEFCTAIEAATQREKDAILQYGALRDQCDYPDVKLILNELIIQRQRSISLLMETKALIKTKFEVLDQVRQGFEMV
;
A
#
# COMPACT_ATOMS: atom_id res chain seq x y z
N MET A 1 11.90 -37.25 11.55
CA MET A 1 11.68 -35.82 11.83
C MET A 1 11.12 -35.21 10.56
N ASN A 2 9.81 -34.99 10.51
CA ASN A 2 9.13 -34.51 9.31
C ASN A 2 9.17 -32.98 9.28
N LEU A 3 9.72 -32.41 8.21
CA LEU A 3 9.59 -30.97 7.95
C LEU A 3 8.11 -30.65 7.68
N PRO A 4 7.56 -29.58 8.26
CA PRO A 4 6.20 -29.17 7.95
C PRO A 4 6.15 -28.74 6.48
N GLN A 5 5.31 -29.40 5.68
CA GLN A 5 4.97 -28.92 4.35
C GLN A 5 4.30 -27.55 4.50
N ILE A 6 5.02 -26.51 4.08
CA ILE A 6 4.46 -25.17 3.94
C ILE A 6 3.52 -25.22 2.73
N GLN A 7 2.25 -25.53 2.98
CA GLN A 7 1.18 -25.24 2.04
C GLN A 7 1.09 -23.72 1.93
N CYS A 8 1.53 -23.16 0.80
CA CYS A 8 1.16 -21.81 0.40
C CYS A 8 -0.36 -21.78 0.26
N ALA A 9 -1.04 -21.40 1.33
CA ALA A 9 -2.44 -21.04 1.27
C ALA A 9 -2.59 -19.86 0.29
N HIS A 10 -3.68 -19.84 -0.46
CA HIS A 10 -4.10 -18.74 -1.33
C HIS A 10 -4.51 -17.49 -0.50
N ASN A 11 -3.73 -17.15 0.53
CA ASN A 11 -4.12 -16.32 1.67
C ASN A 11 -3.33 -15.00 1.74
N CYS A 12 -3.16 -14.29 0.63
CA CYS A 12 -2.77 -12.88 0.65
C CYS A 12 -3.86 -11.97 1.28
N LYS A 13 -4.74 -12.51 2.15
CA LYS A 13 -5.85 -11.80 2.80
C LYS A 13 -5.37 -10.57 3.56
N GLU A 14 -4.18 -10.64 4.14
CA GLU A 14 -3.57 -9.54 4.88
C GLU A 14 -2.84 -8.54 3.99
N PHE A 15 -2.63 -8.83 2.69
CA PHE A 15 -1.96 -7.91 1.76
C PHE A 15 -2.72 -6.59 1.65
N CYS A 16 -4.04 -6.64 1.42
CA CYS A 16 -4.86 -5.43 1.33
C CYS A 16 -4.82 -4.62 2.63
N THR A 17 -4.88 -5.31 3.78
CA THR A 17 -4.78 -4.68 5.11
C THR A 17 -3.40 -4.04 5.33
N ALA A 18 -2.32 -4.71 4.91
CA ALA A 18 -0.97 -4.19 5.00
C ALA A 18 -0.77 -2.95 4.11
N ILE A 19 -1.33 -2.95 2.89
CA ILE A 19 -1.31 -1.80 1.98
C ILE A 19 -2.11 -0.64 2.55
N GLU A 20 -3.30 -0.89 3.13
CA GLU A 20 -4.09 0.16 3.80
C GLU A 20 -3.35 0.77 4.99
N ALA A 21 -2.74 -0.06 5.83
CA ALA A 21 -1.94 0.41 6.94
C ALA A 21 -0.71 1.21 6.48
N ALA A 22 -0.06 0.80 5.38
CA ALA A 22 1.03 1.56 4.78
C ALA A 22 0.56 2.92 4.24
N THR A 23 -0.56 2.95 3.52
CA THR A 23 -1.17 4.21 3.04
C THR A 23 -1.50 5.15 4.19
N GLN A 24 -2.02 4.64 5.31
CA GLN A 24 -2.33 5.47 6.47
C GLN A 24 -1.07 6.08 7.08
N ARG A 25 0.01 5.30 7.23
CA ARG A 25 1.30 5.83 7.72
C ARG A 25 1.85 6.95 6.84
N GLU A 26 1.69 6.86 5.52
CA GLU A 26 2.12 7.92 4.61
C GLU A 26 1.27 9.19 4.77
N LYS A 27 -0.04 9.05 4.96
CA LYS A 27 -0.94 10.18 5.24
C LYS A 27 -0.58 10.88 6.54
N ASP A 28 -0.31 10.10 7.59
CA ASP A 28 0.08 10.64 8.90
C ASP A 28 1.41 11.40 8.81
N ALA A 29 2.39 10.86 8.07
CA ALA A 29 3.66 11.53 7.81
C ALA A 29 3.48 12.85 7.05
N ILE A 30 2.61 12.89 6.03
CA ILE A 30 2.28 14.13 5.30
C ILE A 30 1.73 15.19 6.25
N LEU A 31 0.80 14.81 7.14
CA LEU A 31 0.22 15.74 8.12
C LEU A 31 1.28 16.28 9.08
N GLN A 32 2.15 15.40 9.59
CA GLN A 32 3.23 15.80 10.50
C GLN A 32 4.23 16.75 9.83
N TYR A 33 4.67 16.42 8.60
CA TYR A 33 5.59 17.27 7.85
C TYR A 33 4.95 18.59 7.45
N GLY A 34 3.67 18.59 7.08
CA GLY A 34 2.91 19.80 6.77
C GLY A 34 2.81 20.73 7.98
N ALA A 35 2.41 20.18 9.14
CA ALA A 35 2.32 20.95 10.37
C ALA A 35 3.67 21.56 10.79
N LEU A 36 4.78 20.80 10.66
CA LEU A 36 6.12 21.31 10.96
C LEU A 36 6.56 22.39 9.96
N ARG A 37 6.28 22.20 8.66
CA ARG A 37 6.59 23.16 7.61
C ARG A 37 5.90 24.50 7.87
N ASP A 38 4.64 24.46 8.29
CA ASP A 38 3.83 25.65 8.52
C ASP A 38 4.28 26.44 9.75
N GLN A 39 4.96 25.79 10.70
CA GLN A 39 5.56 26.41 11.90
C GLN A 39 7.01 26.87 11.71
N CYS A 40 7.66 26.47 10.60
CA CYS A 40 9.05 26.80 10.35
C CYS A 40 9.17 28.17 9.68
N ASP A 41 10.22 28.94 9.97
CA ASP A 41 10.54 30.18 9.23
C ASP A 41 11.77 30.03 8.33
N TYR A 42 12.47 28.90 8.42
CA TYR A 42 13.68 28.66 7.65
C TYR A 42 13.35 28.09 6.25
N PRO A 43 13.61 28.83 5.14
CA PRO A 43 13.15 28.45 3.80
C PRO A 43 13.66 27.08 3.34
N ASP A 44 14.92 26.75 3.61
CA ASP A 44 15.52 25.49 3.14
C ASP A 44 14.87 24.28 3.82
N VAL A 45 14.53 24.40 5.10
CA VAL A 45 13.79 23.35 5.82
C VAL A 45 12.38 23.19 5.22
N LYS A 46 11.70 24.28 4.83
CA LYS A 46 10.41 24.18 4.12
C LYS A 46 10.53 23.44 2.80
N LEU A 47 11.59 23.70 2.03
CA LEU A 47 11.85 23.01 0.77
C LEU A 47 12.06 21.50 0.99
N ILE A 48 12.87 21.13 1.99
CA ILE A 48 13.09 19.73 2.35
C ILE A 48 11.77 19.06 2.77
N LEU A 49 10.97 19.71 3.63
CA LEU A 49 9.68 19.16 4.08
C LEU A 49 8.69 19.00 2.93
N ASN A 50 8.66 19.94 1.98
CA ASN A 50 7.83 19.83 0.79
C ASN A 50 8.24 18.64 -0.09
N GLU A 51 9.55 18.42 -0.30
CA GLU A 51 10.02 17.26 -1.06
C GLU A 51 9.65 15.94 -0.37
N LEU A 52 9.78 15.86 0.96
CA LEU A 52 9.35 14.68 1.73
C LEU A 52 7.84 14.41 1.60
N ILE A 53 7.01 15.47 1.64
CA ILE A 53 5.56 15.38 1.40
C ILE A 53 5.27 14.84 0.00
N ILE A 54 5.93 15.38 -1.03
CA ILE A 54 5.77 14.95 -2.43
C ILE A 54 6.13 13.46 -2.58
N GLN A 55 7.22 13.01 -1.95
CA GLN A 55 7.62 11.61 -1.97
C GLN A 55 6.58 10.69 -1.33
N ARG A 56 5.95 11.10 -0.21
CA ARG A 56 4.89 10.32 0.44
C ARG A 56 3.62 10.27 -0.41
N GLN A 57 3.28 11.37 -1.09
CA GLN A 57 2.16 11.38 -2.05
C GLN A 57 2.39 10.39 -3.20
N ARG A 58 3.62 10.35 -3.74
CA ARG A 58 3.99 9.35 -4.76
C ARG A 58 3.90 7.91 -4.23
N SER A 59 4.36 7.68 -2.99
CA SER A 59 4.24 6.38 -2.31
C SER A 59 2.77 5.94 -2.18
N ILE A 60 1.88 6.86 -1.79
CA ILE A 60 0.43 6.60 -1.73
C ILE A 60 -0.13 6.19 -3.09
N SER A 61 0.20 6.91 -4.17
CA SER A 61 -0.25 6.56 -5.52
C SER A 61 0.18 5.15 -5.91
N LEU A 62 1.45 4.81 -5.69
CA LEU A 62 1.99 3.47 -5.97
C LEU A 62 1.27 2.37 -5.17
N LEU A 63 1.02 2.61 -3.88
CA LEU A 63 0.28 1.68 -3.01
C LEU A 63 -1.15 1.45 -3.51
N MET A 64 -1.83 2.51 -3.96
CA MET A 64 -3.19 2.43 -4.51
C MET A 64 -3.23 1.69 -5.85
N GLU A 65 -2.30 1.98 -6.76
CA GLU A 65 -2.16 1.27 -8.04
C GLU A 65 -1.88 -0.22 -7.82
N THR A 66 -0.99 -0.53 -6.87
CA THR A 66 -0.65 -1.90 -6.49
C THR A 66 -1.86 -2.64 -5.94
N LYS A 67 -2.65 -1.99 -5.07
CA LYS A 67 -3.90 -2.54 -4.55
C LYS A 67 -4.89 -2.85 -5.67
N ALA A 68 -5.07 -1.92 -6.61
CA ALA A 68 -5.98 -2.09 -7.74
C ALA A 68 -5.55 -3.27 -8.64
N LEU A 69 -4.27 -3.34 -9.01
CA LEU A 69 -3.71 -4.40 -9.84
C LEU A 69 -3.93 -5.78 -9.22
N ILE A 70 -3.65 -5.92 -7.92
CA ILE A 70 -3.79 -7.20 -7.22
C ILE A 70 -5.27 -7.58 -7.07
N LYS A 71 -6.15 -6.62 -6.80
CA LYS A 71 -7.59 -6.87 -6.75
C LYS A 71 -8.12 -7.43 -8.08
N THR A 72 -7.75 -6.80 -9.20
CA THR A 72 -8.14 -7.28 -10.53
C THR A 72 -7.60 -8.68 -10.82
N LYS A 73 -6.36 -9.00 -10.42
CA LYS A 73 -5.81 -10.36 -10.58
C LYS A 73 -6.59 -11.40 -9.79
N PHE A 74 -7.02 -11.09 -8.56
CA PHE A 74 -7.84 -12.00 -7.77
C PHE A 74 -9.24 -12.19 -8.36
N GLU A 75 -9.88 -11.12 -8.83
CA GLU A 75 -11.19 -11.21 -9.51
C GLU A 75 -11.14 -12.11 -10.76
N VAL A 76 -10.09 -12.01 -11.56
CA VAL A 76 -9.87 -12.88 -12.73
C VAL A 76 -9.70 -14.35 -12.31
N LEU A 77 -8.93 -14.62 -11.26
CA LEU A 77 -8.74 -15.99 -10.76
C LEU A 77 -10.04 -16.61 -10.25
N ASP A 78 -10.88 -15.82 -9.55
CA ASP A 78 -12.17 -16.28 -9.05
C ASP A 78 -13.14 -16.61 -10.20
N GLN A 79 -13.15 -15.81 -11.28
CA GLN A 79 -13.96 -16.10 -12.48
C GLN A 79 -13.51 -17.37 -13.20
N VAL A 80 -12.19 -17.59 -13.34
CA VAL A 80 -11.65 -18.82 -13.94
C VAL A 80 -12.05 -20.03 -13.10
N ARG A 81 -11.95 -19.95 -11.77
CA ARG A 81 -12.33 -21.07 -10.88
C ARG A 81 -13.81 -21.43 -11.03
N GLN A 82 -14.71 -20.44 -11.07
CA GLN A 82 -16.14 -20.66 -11.28
C GLN A 82 -16.44 -21.30 -12.64
N GLY A 83 -15.69 -20.94 -13.68
CA GLY A 83 -15.81 -21.56 -15.01
C GLY A 83 -15.44 -23.04 -15.05
N PHE A 84 -14.51 -23.50 -14.21
CA PHE A 84 -14.12 -24.91 -14.11
C PHE A 84 -15.03 -25.73 -13.17
N GLU A 85 -15.64 -25.13 -12.15
CA GLU A 85 -16.61 -25.80 -11.25
C GLU A 85 -17.97 -26.07 -11.94
N MET A 86 -18.21 -25.50 -13.14
CA MET A 86 -19.41 -25.72 -13.95
C MET A 86 -19.25 -26.79 -15.06
N VAL A 87 -18.16 -27.57 -15.06
CA VAL A 87 -17.91 -28.70 -15.97
C VAL A 87 -17.87 -30.01 -15.21
#